data_AF-A0A956S559-F1
#
_entry.id   AF-A0A956S559-F1
#
_cell.length_a   1.000
_cell.length_b   1.000
_cell.length_c   1.000
_cell.angle_alpha   90.00
_cell.angle_beta   90.00
_cell.angle_gamma   90.00
#
_symmetry.space_group_name_H-M   'P 1'
#
loop_
_entity.id
_entity.type
_entity.pdbx_description
1 polymer ?
#
loop_
_entity_poly.entity_id
_entity_poly.type
_entity_poly.pdbx_seq_one_letter_code
_entity_poly.pdbx_strand_id
1 'polypeptide(L)'
;MKIFLFTFFSLFSFIPVFAHKESTHQYIVREALKLLELDLGYTVTELHDWTGTTERNNHGVANGFYHGYIVSGAWNEDYYDVVYRQEAPPLSIIILDVLLLPIDYIILNPDCLKRLYRASLVSTTHFWDVDKGDDYLTSLDPLGINKLIRDKPNALQKAKKYAYGGFNFDYFNPVACNTNFIYNMRFDGLKEFYVNERIYVNSEYDYSYRGGKVNEFRDLCPWVKETFSYNILGRIAHLLADMSVPAHVHNDDHGTLQDPFENKMRYENADNDVFDLCDGGAIDFVEGHPDFVERWDYKSVYAEKGGIINPYCHPQGWNPIKYLMYTMAQITDHFASNRTSGDDNYEDIGEIRAQINDDINSAHPGPTISNNQEYAHSDADLEAIRDITIPYVIRATAGLLYWFANETNQLQLSNDECEEDLVVVPRNCEPWSLGGRNYIWQTEKNLTIKGCVNLLSPNTYETIDFTINGNAKNVKIIAGEEIKLEHGFNALEGSDVKIYISECNNCNANIGNN
;
A
#
# COMPACT_ATOMS: atom_id res chain seq x y z
N MET A 1 36.35 -42.71 -36.63
CA MET A 1 36.19 -42.72 -35.16
C MET A 1 35.62 -41.37 -34.78
N LYS A 2 34.36 -41.35 -34.32
CA LYS A 2 33.54 -40.14 -34.14
C LYS A 2 34.02 -39.32 -32.94
N ILE A 3 34.24 -38.02 -33.13
CA ILE A 3 34.44 -37.06 -32.05
C ILE A 3 33.07 -36.86 -31.40
N PHE A 4 32.91 -37.31 -30.15
CA PHE A 4 31.74 -37.05 -29.33
C PHE A 4 31.76 -35.57 -28.95
N LEU A 5 30.92 -34.78 -29.63
CA LEU A 5 30.57 -33.42 -29.25
C LEU A 5 29.72 -33.52 -27.98
N PHE A 6 30.35 -33.40 -26.81
CA PHE A 6 29.63 -33.24 -25.55
C PHE A 6 28.99 -31.85 -25.57
N THR A 7 27.70 -31.82 -25.91
CA THR A 7 26.89 -30.60 -25.83
C THR A 7 26.53 -30.45 -24.37
N PHE A 8 27.23 -29.57 -23.65
CA PHE A 8 26.93 -29.25 -22.28
C PHE A 8 25.74 -28.27 -22.30
N PHE A 9 24.53 -28.81 -22.26
CA PHE A 9 23.31 -28.04 -22.01
C PHE A 9 23.35 -27.58 -20.55
N SER A 10 23.84 -26.37 -20.31
CA SER A 10 23.70 -25.71 -19.01
C SER A 10 22.49 -24.79 -19.10
N LEU A 11 21.35 -25.33 -18.67
CA LEU A 11 20.08 -24.63 -18.45
C LEU A 11 20.26 -23.58 -17.34
N PHE A 12 20.11 -22.31 -17.67
CA PHE A 12 19.96 -21.23 -16.68
C PHE A 12 19.01 -20.18 -17.23
N SER A 13 17.79 -20.17 -16.69
CA SER A 13 16.67 -19.29 -17.06
C SER A 13 16.57 -18.18 -16.01
N PHE A 14 16.26 -16.93 -16.39
CA PHE A 14 16.10 -15.83 -15.42
C PHE A 14 14.83 -15.03 -15.68
N ILE A 15 14.08 -14.77 -14.60
CA ILE A 15 12.75 -14.17 -14.59
C ILE A 15 12.81 -12.86 -13.76
N PRO A 16 12.11 -11.79 -14.16
CA PRO A 16 11.93 -10.61 -13.31
C PRO A 16 11.13 -10.96 -12.04
N VAL A 17 11.52 -10.38 -10.90
CA VAL A 17 10.95 -10.66 -9.57
C VAL A 17 9.89 -9.60 -9.25
N PHE A 18 8.61 -9.96 -9.16
CA PHE A 18 7.50 -9.03 -8.88
C PHE A 18 6.43 -9.67 -7.97
N ALA A 19 6.39 -9.33 -6.67
CA ALA A 19 5.51 -9.88 -5.63
C ALA A 19 4.08 -10.22 -6.09
N HIS A 20 3.46 -9.27 -6.78
CA HIS A 20 2.21 -9.49 -7.49
C HIS A 20 2.37 -9.04 -8.93
N LYS A 21 1.55 -9.59 -9.83
CA LYS A 21 1.36 -8.98 -11.14
C LYS A 21 0.61 -7.67 -10.99
N GLU A 22 0.86 -6.74 -11.90
CA GLU A 22 0.42 -5.36 -11.82
C GLU A 22 -1.12 -5.23 -11.77
N SER A 23 -1.82 -6.19 -12.38
CA SER A 23 -3.28 -6.36 -12.29
C SER A 23 -3.79 -6.55 -10.85
N THR A 24 -3.04 -7.26 -10.02
CA THR A 24 -3.38 -7.59 -8.63
C THR A 24 -3.20 -6.37 -7.73
N HIS A 25 -2.11 -5.61 -7.90
CA HIS A 25 -1.96 -4.33 -7.20
C HIS A 25 -3.09 -3.36 -7.54
N GLN A 26 -3.45 -3.25 -8.82
CA GLN A 26 -4.59 -2.43 -9.24
C GLN A 26 -5.92 -2.94 -8.66
N TYR A 27 -6.11 -4.25 -8.55
CA TYR A 27 -7.30 -4.84 -7.93
C TYR A 27 -7.39 -4.44 -6.46
N ILE A 28 -6.31 -4.62 -5.69
CA ILE A 28 -6.24 -4.23 -4.27
C ILE A 28 -6.59 -2.75 -4.10
N VAL A 29 -6.04 -1.86 -4.93
CA VAL A 29 -6.35 -0.42 -4.90
C VAL A 29 -7.84 -0.14 -5.11
N ARG A 30 -8.47 -0.78 -6.11
CA ARG A 30 -9.90 -0.57 -6.41
C ARG A 30 -10.78 -1.09 -5.28
N GLU A 31 -10.49 -2.26 -4.73
CA GLU A 31 -11.26 -2.82 -3.62
C GLU A 31 -11.05 -2.02 -2.33
N ALA A 32 -9.85 -1.48 -2.11
CA ALA A 32 -9.55 -0.61 -0.98
C ALA A 32 -10.37 0.69 -1.02
N LEU A 33 -10.50 1.35 -2.18
CA LEU A 33 -11.37 2.53 -2.29
C LEU A 33 -12.82 2.18 -1.98
N LYS A 34 -13.36 1.11 -2.58
CA LYS A 34 -14.75 0.71 -2.34
C LYS A 34 -15.00 0.37 -0.87
N LEU A 35 -14.01 -0.24 -0.21
CA LEU A 35 -14.06 -0.53 1.24
C LEU A 35 -14.07 0.77 2.05
N LEU A 36 -13.21 1.74 1.70
CA LEU A 36 -13.18 3.06 2.34
C LEU A 36 -14.54 3.76 2.24
N GLU A 37 -15.12 3.83 1.05
CA GLU A 37 -16.41 4.48 0.82
C GLU A 37 -17.55 3.76 1.56
N LEU A 38 -17.50 2.42 1.61
CA LEU A 38 -18.45 1.61 2.38
C LEU A 38 -18.34 1.88 3.88
N ASP A 39 -17.13 2.02 4.42
CA ASP A 39 -16.90 2.28 5.85
C ASP A 39 -17.27 3.71 6.26
N LEU A 40 -17.00 4.69 5.39
CA LEU A 40 -17.39 6.10 5.58
C LEU A 40 -18.90 6.33 5.36
N GLY A 41 -19.56 5.47 4.59
CA GLY A 41 -20.97 5.63 4.20
C GLY A 41 -21.21 6.67 3.11
N TYR A 42 -20.16 7.18 2.47
CA TYR A 42 -20.24 8.11 1.35
C TYR A 42 -19.03 7.98 0.40
N THR A 43 -19.18 8.49 -0.82
CA THR A 43 -18.11 8.52 -1.84
C THR A 43 -17.15 9.67 -1.59
N VAL A 44 -15.84 9.38 -1.48
CA VAL A 44 -14.80 10.41 -1.47
C VAL A 44 -14.53 10.82 -2.91
N THR A 45 -15.32 11.77 -3.42
CA THR A 45 -15.43 12.08 -4.86
C THR A 45 -14.08 12.23 -5.57
N GLU A 46 -13.13 12.96 -4.97
CA GLU A 46 -11.86 13.19 -5.65
C GLU A 46 -10.98 11.92 -5.72
N LEU A 47 -10.87 11.15 -4.63
CA LEU A 47 -10.23 9.85 -4.67
C LEU A 47 -10.89 8.91 -5.68
N HIS A 48 -12.22 8.92 -5.74
CA HIS A 48 -13.00 8.11 -6.67
C HIS A 48 -12.65 8.43 -8.13
N ASP A 49 -12.67 9.71 -8.48
CA ASP A 49 -12.39 10.20 -9.83
C ASP A 49 -10.95 9.89 -10.27
N TRP A 50 -10.00 9.83 -9.32
CA TRP A 50 -8.59 9.58 -9.59
C TRP A 50 -8.11 8.15 -9.32
N THR A 51 -8.99 7.25 -8.90
CA THR A 51 -8.58 5.86 -8.66
C THR A 51 -8.20 5.14 -9.95
N GLY A 52 -8.93 5.40 -11.04
CA GLY A 52 -8.75 4.73 -12.33
C GLY A 52 -9.40 3.34 -12.37
N THR A 53 -9.20 2.62 -13.47
CA THR A 53 -9.82 1.29 -13.68
C THR A 53 -8.77 0.19 -13.78
N THR A 54 -8.65 -0.47 -14.93
CA THR A 54 -7.57 -1.40 -15.25
C THR A 54 -6.75 -0.74 -16.34
N GLU A 55 -5.72 -0.04 -15.92
CA GLU A 55 -4.83 0.66 -16.82
C GLU A 55 -3.84 -0.37 -17.38
N ARG A 56 -3.90 -0.51 -18.71
CA ARG A 56 -2.95 -1.29 -19.52
C ARG A 56 -2.55 -0.32 -20.63
N ASN A 57 -1.26 -0.04 -20.78
CA ASN A 57 -0.61 0.87 -21.75
C ASN A 57 0.03 2.09 -21.08
N ASN A 58 1.25 2.54 -21.40
CA ASN A 58 2.12 2.26 -22.55
C ASN A 58 3.59 2.14 -22.09
N HIS A 59 4.21 0.97 -22.27
CA HIS A 59 5.66 0.84 -22.23
C HIS A 59 6.28 1.75 -23.30
N GLY A 60 6.86 2.89 -22.90
CA GLY A 60 7.60 3.73 -23.86
C GLY A 60 7.70 5.21 -23.54
N VAL A 61 6.94 5.74 -22.58
CA VAL A 61 7.11 7.16 -22.20
C VAL A 61 7.96 7.23 -20.93
N ALA A 62 9.08 7.92 -21.02
CA ALA A 62 10.24 7.83 -20.11
C ALA A 62 9.98 8.17 -18.62
N ASN A 63 8.76 8.54 -18.19
CA ASN A 63 8.56 9.21 -16.91
C ASN A 63 7.54 8.60 -15.95
N GLY A 64 6.82 7.53 -16.31
CA GLY A 64 5.93 6.84 -15.34
C GLY A 64 4.76 7.65 -14.73
N PHE A 65 4.52 8.89 -15.16
CA PHE A 65 3.46 9.80 -14.65
C PHE A 65 2.42 10.20 -15.70
N TYR A 66 2.38 9.54 -16.86
CA TYR A 66 1.48 9.94 -17.95
C TYR A 66 0.01 9.61 -17.66
N HIS A 67 -0.21 8.57 -16.87
CA HIS A 67 -1.51 8.22 -16.31
C HIS A 67 -1.44 8.53 -14.81
N GLY A 68 -2.19 9.56 -14.41
CA GLY A 68 -2.14 10.12 -13.07
C GLY A 68 -2.94 9.36 -12.03
N TYR A 69 -3.53 8.22 -12.38
CA TYR A 69 -4.43 7.49 -11.49
C TYR A 69 -3.67 6.71 -10.42
N ILE A 70 -4.35 6.40 -9.33
CA ILE A 70 -3.81 5.57 -8.24
C ILE A 70 -3.45 4.18 -8.77
N VAL A 71 -4.33 3.54 -9.55
CA VAL A 71 -4.03 2.23 -10.17
C VAL A 71 -2.85 2.30 -11.15
N SER A 72 -2.65 3.42 -11.84
CA SER A 72 -1.49 3.62 -12.72
C SER A 72 -0.19 3.77 -11.93
N GLY A 73 -0.26 4.45 -10.78
CA GLY A 73 0.84 4.54 -9.84
C GLY A 73 1.26 3.19 -9.34
N ALA A 74 0.28 2.37 -8.94
CA ALA A 74 0.53 1.01 -8.50
C ALA A 74 1.24 0.21 -9.60
N TRP A 75 0.68 0.16 -10.81
CA TRP A 75 1.32 -0.49 -11.95
C TRP A 75 2.75 0.01 -12.23
N ASN A 76 2.97 1.32 -12.24
CA ASN A 76 4.24 1.90 -12.69
C ASN A 76 5.39 1.72 -11.70
N GLU A 77 5.12 1.27 -10.47
CA GLU A 77 6.15 1.03 -9.46
C GLU A 77 7.10 -0.09 -9.86
N ASP A 78 6.59 -1.16 -10.45
CA ASP A 78 7.38 -2.28 -10.98
C ASP A 78 8.26 -1.92 -12.18
N TYR A 79 7.96 -0.82 -12.87
CA TYR A 79 8.63 -0.43 -14.11
C TYR A 79 9.67 0.67 -13.95
N TYR A 80 9.51 1.50 -12.92
CA TYR A 80 10.29 2.70 -12.74
C TYR A 80 10.37 3.13 -11.27
N ASP A 81 11.56 3.03 -10.70
CA ASP A 81 11.89 3.55 -9.37
C ASP A 81 12.23 5.05 -9.45
N VAL A 82 11.23 5.89 -9.19
CA VAL A 82 11.35 7.36 -9.24
C VAL A 82 12.28 7.88 -8.13
N VAL A 83 12.31 7.19 -6.98
CA VAL A 83 12.99 7.67 -5.76
C VAL A 83 14.49 7.54 -5.90
N TYR A 84 14.96 6.38 -6.37
CA TYR A 84 16.38 6.07 -6.48
C TYR A 84 16.91 6.18 -7.91
N ARG A 85 16.04 6.55 -8.87
CA ARG A 85 16.38 6.73 -10.29
C ARG A 85 17.12 5.52 -10.84
N GLN A 86 16.67 4.33 -10.47
CA GLN A 86 17.26 3.09 -10.94
C GLN A 86 16.84 2.86 -12.40
N GLU A 87 17.48 3.60 -13.29
CA GLU A 87 17.46 3.32 -14.72
C GLU A 87 18.43 2.17 -15.00
N ALA A 88 18.10 1.32 -15.98
CA ALA A 88 19.04 0.31 -16.45
C ALA A 88 20.35 1.03 -16.84
N PRO A 89 21.51 0.68 -16.25
CA PRO A 89 22.75 1.34 -16.56
C PRO A 89 23.07 1.16 -18.04
N PRO A 90 23.83 2.10 -18.64
CA PRO A 90 24.26 1.95 -20.01
C PRO A 90 25.00 0.62 -20.19
N LEU A 91 24.75 -0.05 -21.32
CA LEU A 91 25.33 -1.35 -21.73
C LEU A 91 26.82 -1.50 -21.41
N SER A 92 27.58 -0.42 -21.49
CA SER A 92 29.02 -0.39 -21.20
C SER A 92 29.39 -0.75 -19.76
N ILE A 93 28.54 -0.40 -18.79
CA ILE A 93 28.73 -0.77 -17.37
C ILE A 93 28.33 -2.23 -17.16
N ILE A 94 27.21 -2.63 -17.78
CA ILE A 94 26.74 -4.03 -17.78
C ILE A 94 27.85 -4.95 -18.28
N ILE A 95 28.53 -4.61 -19.39
CA ILE A 95 29.62 -5.42 -19.95
C ILE A 95 30.81 -5.59 -18.98
N LEU A 96 31.12 -4.61 -18.13
CA LEU A 96 32.29 -4.68 -17.24
C LEU A 96 32.08 -5.65 -16.06
N ASP A 97 30.87 -5.69 -15.50
CA ASP A 97 30.51 -6.62 -14.43
C ASP A 97 30.13 -8.01 -14.98
N VAL A 98 29.62 -8.06 -16.21
CA VAL A 98 29.26 -9.29 -16.92
C VAL A 98 30.48 -10.00 -17.52
N LEU A 99 31.65 -9.34 -17.65
CA LEU A 99 32.92 -9.96 -18.05
C LEU A 99 33.41 -11.06 -17.07
N LEU A 100 32.78 -11.19 -15.91
CA LEU A 100 33.00 -12.28 -14.95
C LEU A 100 32.06 -13.48 -15.17
N LEU A 101 31.04 -13.34 -16.00
CA LEU A 101 30.17 -14.44 -16.44
C LEU A 101 30.84 -15.17 -17.61
N PRO A 102 30.65 -16.49 -17.76
CA PRO A 102 31.19 -17.24 -18.88
C PRO A 102 30.84 -16.58 -20.21
N ILE A 103 31.81 -16.42 -21.11
CA ILE A 103 31.66 -15.73 -22.42
C ILE A 103 30.46 -16.24 -23.22
N ASP A 104 30.11 -17.51 -23.06
CA ASP A 104 29.00 -18.17 -23.73
C ASP A 104 27.62 -17.60 -23.32
N TYR A 105 27.52 -17.01 -22.13
CA TYR A 105 26.30 -16.38 -21.58
C TYR A 105 26.01 -15.00 -22.19
N ILE A 106 27.07 -14.24 -22.53
CA ILE A 106 26.96 -12.86 -23.03
C ILE A 106 26.55 -12.82 -24.51
N ILE A 107 26.98 -13.84 -25.27
CA ILE A 107 26.86 -13.84 -26.74
C ILE A 107 25.44 -14.21 -27.20
N LEU A 108 24.65 -14.92 -26.38
CA LEU A 108 23.40 -15.54 -26.85
C LEU A 108 22.14 -14.65 -26.77
N ASN A 109 22.02 -13.69 -25.83
CA ASN A 109 20.88 -12.77 -25.80
C ASN A 109 21.11 -11.47 -24.97
N PRO A 110 21.76 -10.43 -25.51
CA PRO A 110 22.07 -9.18 -24.79
C PRO A 110 20.84 -8.38 -24.36
N ASP A 111 19.68 -8.58 -25.00
CA ASP A 111 18.46 -7.86 -24.63
C ASP A 111 17.76 -8.49 -23.42
N CYS A 112 17.89 -9.81 -23.24
CA CYS A 112 17.42 -10.51 -22.05
C CYS A 112 18.17 -10.05 -20.79
N LEU A 113 19.50 -9.95 -20.87
CA LEU A 113 20.32 -9.49 -19.74
C LEU A 113 19.98 -8.07 -19.28
N LYS A 114 19.69 -7.16 -20.23
CA LYS A 114 19.24 -5.79 -19.90
C LYS A 114 17.91 -5.79 -19.18
N ARG A 115 16.95 -6.59 -19.65
CA ARG A 115 15.61 -6.69 -19.03
C ARG A 115 15.71 -7.25 -17.63
N LEU A 116 16.50 -8.30 -17.45
CA LEU A 116 16.75 -8.91 -16.15
C LEU A 116 17.35 -7.89 -15.19
N TYR A 117 18.43 -7.25 -15.59
CA TYR A 117 19.12 -6.27 -14.75
C TYR A 117 18.19 -5.11 -14.36
N ARG A 118 17.38 -4.63 -15.32
CA ARG A 118 16.39 -3.59 -15.05
C ARG A 118 15.35 -4.03 -14.03
N ALA A 119 14.75 -5.20 -14.21
CA ALA A 119 13.72 -5.71 -13.32
C ALA A 119 14.27 -5.96 -11.92
N SER A 120 15.47 -6.55 -11.80
CA SER A 120 16.13 -6.77 -10.51
C SER A 120 16.42 -5.45 -9.80
N LEU A 121 16.88 -4.41 -10.50
CA LEU A 121 17.13 -3.12 -9.84
C LEU A 121 15.87 -2.46 -9.30
N VAL A 122 14.77 -2.45 -10.07
CA VAL A 122 13.51 -1.85 -9.60
C VAL A 122 12.96 -2.63 -8.41
N SER A 123 12.84 -3.95 -8.56
CA SER A 123 12.29 -4.85 -7.54
C SER A 123 13.10 -4.94 -6.24
N THR A 124 14.42 -4.71 -6.25
CA THR A 124 15.22 -4.77 -5.00
C THR A 124 14.74 -3.84 -3.89
N THR A 125 13.98 -2.80 -4.23
CA THR A 125 13.45 -1.84 -3.26
C THR A 125 12.02 -2.16 -2.81
N HIS A 126 11.50 -3.34 -3.19
CA HIS A 126 10.15 -3.81 -2.89
C HIS A 126 10.11 -4.81 -1.73
N PHE A 127 11.27 -5.14 -1.18
CA PHE A 127 11.40 -6.07 -0.06
C PHE A 127 11.66 -5.31 1.23
N TRP A 128 11.19 -5.85 2.35
CA TRP A 128 11.53 -5.34 3.67
C TRP A 128 11.34 -6.42 4.74
N ASP A 129 12.47 -6.90 5.25
CA ASP A 129 12.55 -7.76 6.43
C ASP A 129 12.45 -6.87 7.67
N VAL A 130 11.23 -6.84 8.19
CA VAL A 130 10.79 -5.99 9.29
C VAL A 130 11.52 -6.32 10.59
N ASP A 131 11.88 -7.59 10.77
CA ASP A 131 12.57 -8.13 11.93
C ASP A 131 14.01 -7.65 12.07
N LYS A 132 14.62 -7.30 10.95
CA LYS A 132 15.95 -6.67 10.91
C LYS A 132 15.90 -5.16 11.07
N GLY A 133 14.71 -4.57 11.11
CA GLY A 133 14.45 -3.16 11.44
C GLY A 133 14.29 -2.23 10.24
N ASP A 134 13.82 -1.00 10.52
CA ASP A 134 13.47 0.02 9.51
C ASP A 134 14.62 0.38 8.55
N ASP A 135 15.87 0.32 9.02
CA ASP A 135 17.07 0.71 8.27
C ASP A 135 17.80 -0.47 7.63
N TYR A 136 17.27 -1.69 7.78
CA TYR A 136 17.88 -2.86 7.17
C TYR A 136 17.79 -2.77 5.65
N LEU A 137 18.94 -2.81 4.99
CA LEU A 137 19.01 -2.73 3.54
C LEU A 137 18.65 -4.08 2.94
N THR A 138 17.86 -4.05 1.87
CA THR A 138 17.58 -5.24 1.07
C THR A 138 18.86 -5.67 0.38
N SER A 139 19.21 -6.95 0.56
CA SER A 139 20.34 -7.56 -0.13
C SER A 139 19.87 -8.83 -0.84
N LEU A 140 19.49 -8.69 -2.10
CA LEU A 140 19.21 -9.82 -2.96
C LEU A 140 20.51 -10.27 -3.63
N ASP A 141 20.77 -11.58 -3.65
CA ASP A 141 21.88 -12.18 -4.37
C ASP A 141 21.41 -13.42 -5.13
N PRO A 142 20.61 -13.24 -6.19
CA PRO A 142 19.85 -14.34 -6.79
C PRO A 142 20.75 -15.36 -7.48
N LEU A 143 22.04 -15.04 -7.60
CA LEU A 143 23.03 -15.83 -8.30
C LEU A 143 24.33 -16.06 -7.54
N GLY A 144 24.56 -15.44 -6.38
CA GLY A 144 25.85 -15.50 -5.71
C GLY A 144 26.93 -14.60 -6.35
N ILE A 145 26.58 -13.74 -7.32
CA ILE A 145 27.56 -13.13 -8.26
C ILE A 145 27.56 -11.61 -8.22
N ASN A 146 26.56 -10.94 -7.62
CA ASN A 146 26.39 -9.50 -7.87
C ASN A 146 26.34 -8.63 -6.61
N LYS A 147 27.41 -7.86 -6.38
CA LYS A 147 27.44 -6.81 -5.36
C LYS A 147 26.53 -5.62 -5.69
N LEU A 148 26.12 -5.44 -6.94
CA LEU A 148 25.37 -4.26 -7.41
C LEU A 148 23.91 -4.21 -6.94
N ILE A 149 23.38 -5.37 -6.57
CA ILE A 149 21.98 -5.62 -6.18
C ILE A 149 21.86 -5.73 -4.63
N ARG A 150 23.00 -5.67 -3.94
CA ARG A 150 23.06 -5.68 -2.48
C ARG A 150 22.92 -4.29 -1.89
N ASP A 151 22.50 -4.26 -0.64
CA ASP A 151 22.49 -3.07 0.22
C ASP A 151 21.67 -1.91 -0.39
N LYS A 152 20.48 -2.25 -0.93
CA LYS A 152 19.51 -1.27 -1.43
C LYS A 152 18.55 -0.85 -0.33
N PRO A 153 18.05 0.40 -0.37
CA PRO A 153 17.00 0.81 0.55
C PRO A 153 15.77 -0.08 0.41
N ASN A 154 15.16 -0.42 1.55
CA ASN A 154 14.01 -1.32 1.59
C ASN A 154 12.69 -0.61 1.20
N ALA A 155 11.62 -1.41 1.10
CA ALA A 155 10.28 -0.94 0.74
C ALA A 155 9.76 0.17 1.69
N LEU A 156 9.96 0.05 3.00
CA LEU A 156 9.54 1.07 3.97
C LEU A 156 10.28 2.39 3.75
N GLN A 157 11.60 2.35 3.54
CA GLN A 157 12.40 3.54 3.27
C GLN A 157 11.94 4.25 1.99
N LYS A 158 11.59 3.48 0.95
CA LYS A 158 11.03 4.01 -0.30
C LYS A 158 9.65 4.61 -0.10
N ALA A 159 8.73 3.91 0.57
CA ALA A 159 7.40 4.40 0.88
C ALA A 159 7.42 5.68 1.75
N LYS A 160 8.32 5.76 2.74
CA LYS A 160 8.55 6.97 3.54
C LYS A 160 9.00 8.15 2.65
N LYS A 161 9.86 7.91 1.66
CA LYS A 161 10.25 8.96 0.71
C LYS A 161 9.09 9.40 -0.18
N TYR A 162 8.26 8.47 -0.65
CA TYR A 162 7.04 8.81 -1.38
C TYR A 162 6.03 9.59 -0.53
N ALA A 163 5.90 9.31 0.77
CA ALA A 163 4.95 10.02 1.62
C ALA A 163 5.48 11.38 2.11
N TYR A 164 6.75 11.43 2.50
CA TYR A 164 7.34 12.56 3.24
C TYR A 164 8.50 13.24 2.52
N GLY A 165 8.74 12.89 1.26
CA GLY A 165 9.71 13.57 0.42
C GLY A 165 11.16 13.17 0.64
N GLY A 166 12.06 14.09 0.30
CA GLY A 166 13.51 13.89 0.44
C GLY A 166 14.17 13.19 -0.75
N PHE A 167 13.58 13.30 -1.93
CA PHE A 167 14.21 12.85 -3.17
C PHE A 167 14.01 13.84 -4.32
N ASN A 168 14.88 13.74 -5.32
CA ASN A 168 14.76 14.52 -6.55
C ASN A 168 14.32 13.59 -7.67
N PHE A 169 13.43 14.06 -8.54
CA PHE A 169 13.00 13.31 -9.72
C PHE A 169 13.04 14.20 -10.97
N ASP A 170 13.11 13.55 -12.13
CA ASP A 170 13.07 14.25 -13.42
C ASP A 170 11.66 14.11 -14.00
N TYR A 171 11.10 15.21 -14.50
CA TYR A 171 9.75 15.25 -15.06
C TYR A 171 9.77 15.95 -16.41
N PHE A 172 9.27 15.27 -17.44
CA PHE A 172 9.19 15.78 -18.79
C PHE A 172 7.73 15.98 -19.17
N ASN A 173 7.24 17.18 -18.91
CA ASN A 173 6.04 17.81 -19.48
C ASN A 173 5.91 19.20 -18.79
N PRO A 174 5.08 20.12 -19.28
CA PRO A 174 5.02 21.46 -18.74
C PRO A 174 4.49 21.43 -17.29
N VAL A 175 5.42 21.43 -16.33
CA VAL A 175 5.16 21.78 -14.92
C VAL A 175 4.58 23.20 -14.87
N ALA A 176 5.01 24.07 -15.80
CA ALA A 176 4.42 25.37 -16.11
C ALA A 176 3.75 25.30 -17.48
N CYS A 177 2.46 25.66 -17.58
CA CYS A 177 1.47 25.22 -18.58
C CYS A 177 1.70 25.59 -20.05
N ASN A 178 2.93 25.86 -20.48
CA ASN A 178 3.29 26.24 -21.84
C ASN A 178 4.77 26.01 -22.22
N THR A 179 5.50 25.09 -21.60
CA THR A 179 6.94 24.95 -21.87
C THR A 179 7.45 23.52 -22.16
N ASN A 180 8.43 23.46 -23.07
CA ASN A 180 9.12 22.26 -23.55
C ASN A 180 10.43 22.05 -22.77
N PHE A 181 10.34 21.89 -21.44
CA PHE A 181 11.52 21.65 -20.58
C PHE A 181 11.43 20.33 -19.81
N ILE A 182 12.61 19.83 -19.45
CA ILE A 182 12.87 18.77 -18.49
C ILE A 182 13.19 19.45 -17.17
N TYR A 183 12.45 19.08 -16.13
CA TYR A 183 12.60 19.64 -14.79
C TYR A 183 13.25 18.62 -13.87
N ASN A 184 14.35 18.99 -13.21
CA ASN A 184 14.83 18.29 -12.03
C ASN A 184 14.15 18.92 -10.81
N MET A 185 13.30 18.17 -10.15
CA MET A 185 12.45 18.70 -9.08
C MET A 185 12.70 17.98 -7.77
N ARG A 186 12.63 18.72 -6.67
CA ARG A 186 12.68 18.18 -5.31
C ARG A 186 11.27 17.93 -4.83
N PHE A 187 11.02 16.71 -4.38
CA PHE A 187 9.76 16.32 -3.79
C PHE A 187 9.86 16.41 -2.26
N ASP A 188 9.05 17.28 -1.66
CA ASP A 188 9.11 17.62 -0.23
C ASP A 188 8.10 16.83 0.62
N GLY A 189 7.23 16.05 -0.02
CA GLY A 189 6.21 15.25 0.64
C GLY A 189 4.92 15.23 -0.17
N LEU A 190 4.16 14.15 -0.07
CA LEU A 190 2.95 13.93 -0.86
C LEU A 190 1.83 14.88 -0.44
N LYS A 191 1.64 15.06 0.87
CA LYS A 191 0.70 16.03 1.42
C LYS A 191 1.09 17.45 1.00
N GLU A 192 2.35 17.82 1.24
CA GLU A 192 2.85 19.18 0.99
C GLU A 192 2.75 19.54 -0.48
N PHE A 193 3.10 18.60 -1.37
CA PHE A 193 2.99 18.79 -2.81
C PHE A 193 1.52 18.98 -3.24
N TYR A 194 0.61 18.16 -2.69
CA TYR A 194 -0.81 18.26 -3.02
C TYR A 194 -1.43 19.56 -2.47
N VAL A 195 -1.21 19.90 -1.20
CA VAL A 195 -1.86 21.06 -0.55
C VAL A 195 -1.29 22.40 -1.02
N ASN A 196 0.03 22.49 -1.21
CA ASN A 196 0.67 23.77 -1.53
C ASN A 196 0.63 24.10 -3.02
N GLU A 197 0.30 23.12 -3.88
CA GLU A 197 0.26 23.26 -5.35
C GLU A 197 1.56 23.82 -5.96
N ARG A 198 2.69 23.55 -5.28
CA ARG A 198 4.00 24.10 -5.59
C ARG A 198 5.07 23.02 -5.51
N ILE A 199 6.07 23.15 -6.38
CA ILE A 199 7.24 22.27 -6.35
C ILE A 199 8.53 23.06 -6.45
N TYR A 200 9.57 22.58 -5.77
CA TYR A 200 10.90 23.15 -5.86
C TYR A 200 11.64 22.61 -7.09
N VAL A 201 12.02 23.50 -8.00
CA VAL A 201 12.73 23.16 -9.23
C VAL A 201 14.23 23.43 -9.02
N ASN A 202 15.04 22.37 -8.99
CA ASN A 202 16.49 22.47 -8.89
C ASN A 202 17.10 22.98 -10.21
N SER A 203 16.67 22.42 -11.34
CA SER A 203 17.16 22.78 -12.67
C SER A 203 16.12 22.54 -13.77
N GLU A 204 16.31 23.25 -14.88
CA GLU A 204 15.44 23.26 -16.04
C GLU A 204 16.30 23.17 -17.31
N TYR A 205 15.96 22.25 -18.23
CA TYR A 205 16.68 22.01 -19.49
C TYR A 205 15.73 21.87 -20.66
N ASP A 206 16.01 22.50 -21.79
CA ASP A 206 15.23 22.27 -23.01
C ASP A 206 15.52 20.87 -23.60
N TYR A 207 14.78 20.45 -24.62
CA TYR A 207 15.04 19.17 -25.31
C TYR A 207 16.40 19.07 -26.01
N SER A 208 17.12 20.18 -26.16
CA SER A 208 18.52 20.21 -26.61
C SER A 208 19.51 20.17 -25.43
N TYR A 209 19.02 19.87 -24.22
CA TYR A 209 19.75 19.88 -22.95
C TYR A 209 20.42 21.22 -22.62
N ARG A 210 19.90 22.32 -23.16
CA ARG A 210 20.34 23.68 -22.83
C ARG A 210 19.51 24.17 -21.66
N GLY A 211 20.18 24.52 -20.58
CA GLY A 211 19.51 24.80 -19.33
C GLY A 211 20.47 25.13 -18.21
N GLY A 212 19.92 25.26 -17.01
CA GLY A 212 20.68 25.64 -15.84
C GLY A 212 19.95 25.38 -14.53
N LYS A 213 20.64 25.65 -13.43
CA LYS A 213 20.04 25.64 -12.10
C LYS A 213 19.07 26.80 -11.96
N VAL A 214 17.89 26.51 -11.43
CA VAL A 214 16.85 27.50 -11.18
C VAL A 214 16.73 27.73 -9.67
N ASN A 215 16.60 26.66 -8.88
CA ASN A 215 16.55 26.67 -7.42
C ASN A 215 15.42 27.55 -6.85
N GLU A 216 14.20 27.36 -7.34
CA GLU A 216 13.03 28.14 -6.92
C GLU A 216 11.78 27.28 -6.79
N PHE A 217 10.81 27.73 -5.99
CA PHE A 217 9.47 27.16 -5.99
C PHE A 217 8.69 27.69 -7.19
N ARG A 218 8.02 26.79 -7.92
CA ARG A 218 7.10 27.13 -9.01
C ARG A 218 5.71 26.58 -8.71
N ASP A 219 4.72 27.36 -9.12
CA ASP A 219 3.32 26.93 -9.14
C ASP A 219 3.16 25.83 -10.19
N LEU A 220 2.42 24.79 -9.83
CA LEU A 220 2.09 23.69 -10.73
C LEU A 220 0.93 24.09 -11.65
N CYS A 221 0.89 23.51 -12.84
CA CYS A 221 -0.38 23.43 -13.55
C CYS A 221 -1.41 22.68 -12.71
N PRO A 222 -2.69 23.09 -12.74
CA PRO A 222 -3.72 22.45 -11.93
C PRO A 222 -3.67 20.93 -12.00
N TRP A 223 -3.74 20.36 -13.21
CA TRP A 223 -3.73 18.91 -13.45
C TRP A 223 -2.46 18.16 -13.03
N VAL A 224 -1.32 18.83 -12.88
CA VAL A 224 -0.05 18.18 -12.48
C VAL A 224 -0.13 17.75 -11.02
N LYS A 225 -0.81 18.55 -10.18
CA LYS A 225 -1.03 18.24 -8.77
C LYS A 225 -1.70 16.89 -8.62
N GLU A 226 -2.89 16.71 -9.21
CA GLU A 226 -3.64 15.47 -9.05
C GLU A 226 -2.90 14.31 -9.73
N THR A 227 -2.45 14.51 -10.98
CA THR A 227 -1.78 13.46 -11.75
C THR A 227 -0.55 12.89 -11.03
N PHE A 228 0.28 13.77 -10.45
CA PHE A 228 1.48 13.33 -9.77
C PHE A 228 1.15 12.75 -8.39
N SER A 229 0.32 13.42 -7.58
CA SER A 229 -0.01 12.95 -6.23
C SER A 229 -0.69 11.59 -6.23
N TYR A 230 -1.69 11.38 -7.06
CA TYR A 230 -2.41 10.10 -7.08
C TYR A 230 -1.55 8.98 -7.66
N ASN A 231 -0.65 9.26 -8.61
CA ASN A 231 0.34 8.29 -9.05
C ASN A 231 1.32 7.91 -7.93
N ILE A 232 1.84 8.89 -7.16
CA ILE A 232 2.71 8.60 -6.00
C ILE A 232 1.95 7.81 -4.93
N LEU A 233 0.70 8.15 -4.65
CA LEU A 233 -0.15 7.39 -3.73
C LEU A 233 -0.30 5.93 -4.16
N GLY A 234 -0.50 5.70 -5.46
CA GLY A 234 -0.54 4.36 -6.06
C GLY A 234 0.75 3.57 -5.85
N ARG A 235 1.91 4.22 -5.96
CA ARG A 235 3.22 3.59 -5.71
C ARG A 235 3.42 3.21 -4.25
N ILE A 236 2.89 4.00 -3.31
CA ILE A 236 2.88 3.60 -1.89
C ILE A 236 1.95 2.39 -1.70
N ALA A 237 0.78 2.39 -2.34
CA ALA A 237 -0.15 1.27 -2.28
C ALA A 237 0.45 -0.03 -2.86
N HIS A 238 1.27 0.09 -3.92
CA HIS A 238 2.05 -1.01 -4.47
C HIS A 238 2.99 -1.63 -3.44
N LEU A 239 3.87 -0.80 -2.84
CA LEU A 239 4.84 -1.29 -1.87
C LEU A 239 4.15 -1.88 -0.64
N LEU A 240 3.01 -1.32 -0.23
CA LEU A 240 2.19 -1.89 0.84
C LEU A 240 1.59 -3.25 0.43
N ALA A 241 1.13 -3.38 -0.81
CA ALA A 241 0.65 -4.63 -1.36
C ALA A 241 1.74 -5.71 -1.46
N ASP A 242 2.97 -5.33 -1.80
CA ASP A 242 4.10 -6.26 -1.81
C ASP A 242 4.40 -6.84 -0.42
N MET A 243 4.13 -6.10 0.67
CA MET A 243 4.26 -6.63 2.05
C MET A 243 3.24 -7.73 2.38
N SER A 244 2.29 -8.05 1.50
CA SER A 244 1.37 -9.18 1.64
C SER A 244 1.90 -10.50 1.06
N VAL A 245 3.13 -10.50 0.55
CA VAL A 245 3.80 -11.66 -0.07
C VAL A 245 4.94 -12.14 0.82
N PRO A 246 4.94 -13.40 1.30
CA PRO A 246 5.98 -13.93 2.19
C PRO A 246 7.40 -13.73 1.68
N ALA A 247 7.64 -13.93 0.39
CA ALA A 247 8.96 -13.72 -0.18
C ALA A 247 9.46 -12.27 -0.06
N HIS A 248 8.56 -11.29 -0.10
CA HIS A 248 8.90 -9.87 -0.03
C HIS A 248 9.25 -9.40 1.38
N VAL A 249 8.65 -10.00 2.40
CA VAL A 249 8.99 -9.73 3.80
C VAL A 249 10.25 -10.48 4.23
N HIS A 250 10.53 -11.65 3.67
CA HIS A 250 11.74 -12.41 3.98
C HIS A 250 13.02 -12.00 3.23
N ASN A 251 12.96 -10.99 2.34
CA ASN A 251 14.00 -10.72 1.33
C ASN A 251 14.39 -11.99 0.53
N ASP A 252 13.42 -12.86 0.27
CA ASP A 252 13.64 -14.13 -0.42
C ASP A 252 13.60 -13.91 -1.93
N ASP A 253 14.78 -13.71 -2.52
CA ASP A 253 14.90 -13.53 -3.96
C ASP A 253 14.75 -14.84 -4.73
N HIS A 254 13.55 -15.07 -5.19
CA HIS A 254 13.29 -16.12 -6.15
C HIS A 254 13.56 -15.63 -7.56
N GLY A 255 14.84 -15.62 -7.97
CA GLY A 255 15.24 -15.40 -9.36
C GLY A 255 14.61 -16.44 -10.31
N THR A 256 15.07 -17.69 -10.27
CA THR A 256 14.67 -18.77 -11.20
C THR A 256 13.63 -19.74 -10.64
N LEU A 257 13.41 -19.69 -9.32
CA LEU A 257 12.52 -20.60 -8.59
C LEU A 257 11.31 -19.79 -8.12
N GLN A 258 10.35 -19.57 -9.00
CA GLN A 258 9.18 -18.74 -8.73
C GLN A 258 8.53 -19.08 -7.38
N ASP A 259 8.14 -18.07 -6.62
CA ASP A 259 7.34 -18.28 -5.42
C ASP A 259 5.93 -18.76 -5.80
N PRO A 260 5.48 -19.92 -5.26
CA PRO A 260 4.18 -20.48 -5.59
C PRO A 260 3.01 -19.53 -5.30
N PHE A 261 3.11 -18.70 -4.25
CA PHE A 261 2.06 -17.75 -3.88
C PHE A 261 2.01 -16.58 -4.85
N GLU A 262 3.15 -15.94 -5.14
CA GLU A 262 3.24 -14.90 -6.19
C GLU A 262 2.67 -15.39 -7.53
N ASN A 263 2.99 -16.63 -7.92
CA ASN A 263 2.46 -17.25 -9.14
C ASN A 263 0.94 -17.41 -9.11
N LYS A 264 0.39 -17.90 -8.01
CA LYS A 264 -1.06 -18.10 -7.86
C LYS A 264 -1.82 -16.77 -7.85
N MET A 265 -1.17 -15.71 -7.36
CA MET A 265 -1.67 -14.33 -7.36
C MET A 265 -1.62 -13.65 -8.74
N ARG A 266 -1.16 -14.33 -9.80
CA ARG A 266 -1.18 -13.78 -11.16
C ARG A 266 -2.60 -13.77 -11.72
N TYR A 267 -3.00 -12.62 -12.25
CA TYR A 267 -4.34 -12.39 -12.78
C TYR A 267 -4.49 -12.79 -14.26
N GLU A 268 -3.40 -13.11 -14.95
CA GLU A 268 -3.44 -13.54 -16.35
C GLU A 268 -2.75 -14.90 -16.49
N ASN A 269 -3.40 -15.82 -17.22
CA ASN A 269 -2.78 -17.06 -17.65
C ASN A 269 -1.51 -16.73 -18.44
N ALA A 270 -0.45 -17.49 -18.17
CA ALA A 270 0.84 -17.37 -18.86
C ALA A 270 0.77 -17.58 -20.38
N ASP A 271 -0.40 -17.92 -20.93
CA ASP A 271 -0.62 -18.29 -22.34
C ASP A 271 -0.17 -17.23 -23.37
N ASN A 272 -0.07 -15.95 -22.99
CA ASN A 272 0.39 -14.87 -23.89
C ASN A 272 1.55 -14.02 -23.36
N ASP A 273 1.95 -14.21 -22.10
CA ASP A 273 3.13 -13.55 -21.52
C ASP A 273 4.38 -14.46 -21.63
N VAL A 274 4.33 -15.42 -22.56
CA VAL A 274 5.48 -16.18 -23.11
C VAL A 274 6.37 -15.25 -23.93
N PHE A 275 6.87 -14.21 -23.28
CA PHE A 275 8.20 -13.72 -23.57
C PHE A 275 9.03 -13.73 -22.29
N ASP A 276 9.04 -14.92 -21.70
CA ASP A 276 10.23 -15.60 -21.18
C ASP A 276 11.29 -15.63 -22.31
N LEU A 277 11.89 -14.46 -22.58
CA LEU A 277 12.75 -14.16 -23.74
C LEU A 277 14.04 -15.00 -23.80
N CYS A 278 14.25 -15.88 -22.83
CA CYS A 278 15.49 -16.63 -22.65
C CYS A 278 15.30 -18.15 -22.61
N ASP A 279 14.08 -18.69 -22.57
CA ASP A 279 13.91 -20.14 -22.51
C ASP A 279 12.74 -20.65 -23.37
N GLY A 280 13.04 -21.64 -24.22
CA GLY A 280 12.04 -22.38 -24.99
C GLY A 280 11.54 -23.61 -24.23
N GLY A 281 11.59 -23.59 -22.89
CA GLY A 281 11.28 -24.72 -22.01
C GLY A 281 10.01 -24.48 -21.20
N ALA A 282 9.14 -25.48 -21.15
CA ALA A 282 7.96 -25.49 -20.30
C ALA A 282 8.38 -25.65 -18.82
N ILE A 283 8.22 -24.59 -18.03
CA ILE A 283 8.20 -24.65 -16.57
C ILE A 283 6.78 -25.09 -16.16
N ASP A 284 6.62 -25.91 -15.12
CA ASP A 284 5.30 -26.23 -14.55
C ASP A 284 4.68 -24.96 -13.98
N PHE A 285 3.89 -24.27 -14.81
CA PHE A 285 3.19 -23.06 -14.42
C PHE A 285 2.07 -23.42 -13.44
N VAL A 286 2.12 -22.85 -12.23
CA VAL A 286 0.88 -22.63 -11.48
C VAL A 286 0.09 -21.61 -12.30
N GLU A 287 -1.04 -22.04 -12.87
CA GLU A 287 -1.92 -21.17 -13.64
C GLU A 287 -2.38 -20.03 -12.72
N GLY A 288 -2.14 -18.79 -13.15
CA GLY A 288 -2.66 -17.62 -12.46
C GLY A 288 -4.18 -17.65 -12.52
N HIS A 289 -4.86 -17.46 -11.40
CA HIS A 289 -6.32 -17.50 -11.36
C HIS A 289 -6.85 -16.15 -10.88
N PRO A 290 -7.52 -15.34 -11.74
CA PRO A 290 -8.26 -14.16 -11.29
C PRO A 290 -9.13 -14.48 -10.09
N ASP A 291 -9.83 -15.62 -10.12
CA ASP A 291 -10.69 -16.10 -9.03
C ASP A 291 -9.96 -16.25 -7.68
N PHE A 292 -8.64 -16.48 -7.70
CA PHE A 292 -7.85 -16.55 -6.49
C PHE A 292 -7.69 -15.18 -5.85
N VAL A 293 -7.34 -14.15 -6.63
CA VAL A 293 -7.23 -12.76 -6.15
C VAL A 293 -8.61 -12.18 -5.83
N GLU A 294 -9.58 -12.42 -6.71
CA GLU A 294 -10.94 -11.89 -6.64
C GLU A 294 -11.83 -12.57 -5.60
N ARG A 295 -11.33 -13.63 -4.95
CA ARG A 295 -12.02 -14.31 -3.84
C ARG A 295 -12.44 -13.33 -2.74
N TRP A 296 -11.62 -12.29 -2.52
CA TRP A 296 -11.85 -11.24 -1.55
C TRP A 296 -12.13 -9.92 -2.26
N ASP A 297 -13.38 -9.50 -2.20
CA ASP A 297 -13.85 -8.18 -2.63
C ASP A 297 -14.13 -7.29 -1.42
N TYR A 298 -14.33 -6.00 -1.63
CA TYR A 298 -14.59 -5.06 -0.53
C TYR A 298 -15.79 -5.45 0.35
N LYS A 299 -16.80 -6.14 -0.20
CA LYS A 299 -18.01 -6.53 0.55
C LYS A 299 -17.75 -7.71 1.48
N SER A 300 -17.10 -8.75 0.99
CA SER A 300 -16.71 -9.93 1.76
C SER A 300 -15.68 -9.56 2.82
N VAL A 301 -14.68 -8.74 2.46
CA VAL A 301 -13.73 -8.17 3.42
C VAL A 301 -14.46 -7.39 4.51
N TYR A 302 -15.36 -6.47 4.17
CA TYR A 302 -16.11 -5.70 5.17
C TYR A 302 -16.99 -6.59 6.07
N ALA A 303 -17.64 -7.61 5.49
CA ALA A 303 -18.56 -8.48 6.21
C ALA A 303 -17.85 -9.45 7.17
N GLU A 304 -16.69 -9.97 6.77
CA GLU A 304 -16.00 -11.07 7.48
C GLU A 304 -14.78 -10.59 8.26
N LYS A 305 -14.10 -9.53 7.79
CA LYS A 305 -12.80 -9.07 8.32
C LYS A 305 -12.86 -7.63 8.85
N GLY A 306 -13.92 -6.88 8.54
CA GLY A 306 -14.18 -5.54 9.08
C GLY A 306 -13.76 -4.39 8.15
N GLY A 307 -13.87 -3.17 8.67
CA GLY A 307 -13.61 -1.93 7.96
C GLY A 307 -12.11 -1.61 7.77
N ILE A 308 -11.81 -0.35 7.48
CA ILE A 308 -10.43 0.09 7.21
C ILE A 308 -9.51 -0.13 8.43
N ILE A 309 -8.20 -0.31 8.17
CA ILE A 309 -7.21 -0.17 9.24
C ILE A 309 -7.00 1.33 9.49
N ASN A 310 -7.31 1.80 10.70
CA ASN A 310 -7.11 3.21 11.03
C ASN A 310 -5.60 3.50 11.16
N PRO A 311 -5.02 4.30 10.24
CA PRO A 311 -3.59 4.48 10.15
C PRO A 311 -3.02 5.33 11.29
N TYR A 312 -3.86 6.01 12.07
CA TYR A 312 -3.46 6.84 13.21
C TYR A 312 -3.43 6.09 14.54
N CYS A 313 -3.76 4.78 14.55
CA CYS A 313 -3.66 3.92 15.73
C CYS A 313 -2.25 3.33 15.91
N HIS A 314 -1.22 4.12 15.62
CA HIS A 314 0.17 3.69 15.65
C HIS A 314 0.87 4.03 16.97
N PRO A 315 1.93 3.29 17.36
CA PRO A 315 2.74 3.63 18.53
C PRO A 315 3.35 5.04 18.47
N GLN A 316 3.71 5.59 19.63
CA GLN A 316 4.39 6.88 19.70
C GLN A 316 5.73 6.83 18.94
N GLY A 317 6.00 7.89 18.17
CA GLY A 317 7.23 8.00 17.36
C GLY A 317 7.15 7.28 16.01
N TRP A 318 6.06 6.56 15.75
CA TRP A 318 5.77 6.01 14.43
C TRP A 318 4.98 7.02 13.59
N ASN A 319 4.80 6.70 12.33
CA ASN A 319 3.95 7.45 11.42
C ASN A 319 2.98 6.50 10.71
N PRO A 320 1.89 7.03 10.12
CA PRO A 320 0.86 6.24 9.42
C PRO A 320 1.41 5.20 8.44
N ILE A 321 2.38 5.59 7.60
CA ILE A 321 2.97 4.70 6.59
C ILE A 321 3.74 3.55 7.23
N LYS A 322 4.56 3.83 8.26
CA LYS A 322 5.27 2.78 8.99
C LYS A 322 4.29 1.78 9.60
N TYR A 323 3.22 2.25 10.22
CA TYR A 323 2.25 1.39 10.88
C TYR A 323 1.56 0.44 9.91
N LEU A 324 1.07 0.96 8.79
CA LEU A 324 0.41 0.13 7.76
C LEU A 324 1.38 -0.91 7.19
N MET A 325 2.59 -0.50 6.80
CA MET A 325 3.57 -1.43 6.25
C MET A 325 4.06 -2.45 7.28
N TYR A 326 4.34 -2.03 8.51
CA TYR A 326 4.83 -2.92 9.57
C TYR A 326 3.82 -4.00 9.91
N THR A 327 2.56 -3.61 10.14
CA THR A 327 1.52 -4.58 10.52
C THR A 327 1.22 -5.55 9.37
N MET A 328 1.20 -5.08 8.13
CA MET A 328 1.07 -5.95 6.96
C MET A 328 2.26 -6.91 6.87
N ALA A 329 3.49 -6.40 6.98
CA ALA A 329 4.69 -7.21 6.87
C ALA A 329 4.73 -8.31 7.95
N GLN A 330 4.50 -7.96 9.21
CA GLN A 330 4.51 -8.90 10.33
C GLN A 330 3.41 -9.97 10.25
N ILE A 331 2.21 -9.64 9.74
CA ILE A 331 1.17 -10.65 9.50
C ILE A 331 1.60 -11.64 8.43
N THR A 332 2.29 -11.16 7.40
CA THR A 332 2.80 -11.99 6.31
C THR A 332 4.01 -12.81 6.71
N ASP A 333 4.89 -12.27 7.56
CA ASP A 333 6.12 -12.90 8.07
C ASP A 333 5.82 -14.18 8.86
N HIS A 334 4.60 -14.34 9.36
CA HIS A 334 4.10 -15.59 9.93
C HIS A 334 4.25 -16.78 8.97
N PHE A 335 3.99 -16.55 7.68
CA PHE A 335 4.07 -17.60 6.67
C PHE A 335 5.48 -17.70 6.15
N ALA A 336 5.97 -18.93 6.00
CA ALA A 336 7.20 -19.20 5.26
C ALA A 336 7.12 -18.62 3.84
N SER A 337 8.28 -18.38 3.25
CA SER A 337 8.48 -18.26 1.80
C SER A 337 9.23 -19.50 1.28
N ASN A 338 9.55 -19.54 -0.02
CA ASN A 338 10.25 -20.68 -0.62
C ASN A 338 11.56 -21.08 0.11
N ARG A 339 12.33 -20.11 0.63
CA ARG A 339 13.65 -20.35 1.25
C ARG A 339 13.75 -19.98 2.72
N THR A 340 12.78 -19.24 3.24
CA THR A 340 12.81 -18.70 4.60
C THR A 340 11.58 -19.17 5.35
N SER A 341 11.79 -19.71 6.56
CA SER A 341 10.67 -20.04 7.43
C SER A 341 10.09 -18.76 8.01
N GLY A 342 8.78 -18.72 8.20
CA GLY A 342 8.13 -17.59 8.85
C GLY A 342 8.31 -17.66 10.36
N ASP A 343 7.97 -16.57 11.03
CA ASP A 343 7.98 -16.50 12.49
C ASP A 343 6.94 -15.52 13.08
N ASP A 344 6.85 -15.50 14.41
CA ASP A 344 5.89 -14.70 15.17
C ASP A 344 6.59 -13.62 16.01
N ASN A 345 7.74 -13.10 15.55
CA ASN A 345 8.53 -12.10 16.27
C ASN A 345 8.04 -10.66 16.01
N TYR A 346 6.77 -10.42 16.36
CA TYR A 346 6.14 -9.11 16.21
C TYR A 346 5.97 -8.34 17.52
N GLU A 347 5.89 -7.01 17.42
CA GLU A 347 5.33 -6.17 18.48
C GLU A 347 3.79 -6.34 18.51
N ASP A 348 3.20 -6.60 19.69
CA ASP A 348 1.75 -6.79 19.86
C ASP A 348 1.00 -5.45 19.70
N ILE A 349 0.85 -5.02 18.45
CA ILE A 349 0.21 -3.77 18.04
C ILE A 349 -0.84 -4.01 16.96
N GLY A 350 -1.85 -3.13 16.92
CA GLY A 350 -2.93 -3.23 15.95
C GLY A 350 -3.68 -4.55 16.06
N GLU A 351 -3.86 -5.21 14.93
CA GLU A 351 -4.59 -6.48 14.84
C GLU A 351 -3.68 -7.69 14.59
N ILE A 352 -2.34 -7.53 14.60
CA ILE A 352 -1.39 -8.60 14.21
C ILE A 352 -1.69 -9.91 14.94
N ARG A 353 -1.77 -9.86 16.27
CA ARG A 353 -2.04 -11.02 17.11
C ARG A 353 -3.38 -11.68 16.80
N ALA A 354 -4.42 -10.89 16.53
CA ALA A 354 -5.73 -11.42 16.18
C ALA A 354 -5.68 -12.10 14.81
N GLN A 355 -5.09 -11.46 13.81
CA GLN A 355 -4.97 -12.03 12.46
C GLN A 355 -4.14 -13.32 12.45
N ILE A 356 -3.11 -13.45 13.29
CA ILE A 356 -2.28 -14.66 13.40
C ILE A 356 -2.94 -15.77 14.23
N ASN A 357 -3.65 -15.43 15.31
CA ASN A 357 -4.21 -16.42 16.24
C ASN A 357 -5.70 -16.73 16.02
N ASP A 358 -6.38 -16.06 15.09
CA ASP A 358 -7.80 -16.28 14.82
C ASP A 358 -8.06 -17.75 14.43
N ASP A 359 -9.29 -18.20 14.70
CA ASP A 359 -9.73 -19.58 14.45
C ASP A 359 -9.52 -20.04 12.99
N ILE A 360 -9.44 -19.10 12.04
CA ILE A 360 -9.14 -19.36 10.63
C ILE A 360 -7.73 -19.93 10.46
N ASN A 361 -6.73 -19.32 11.11
CA ASN A 361 -5.36 -19.84 11.12
C ASN A 361 -5.28 -21.12 11.94
N SER A 362 -6.08 -21.23 13.00
CA SER A 362 -6.15 -22.48 13.76
C SER A 362 -6.75 -23.64 12.95
N ALA A 363 -7.65 -23.36 12.01
CA ALA A 363 -8.23 -24.35 11.12
C ALA A 363 -7.27 -24.73 9.98
N HIS A 364 -6.63 -23.73 9.35
CA HIS A 364 -5.65 -23.87 8.29
C HIS A 364 -4.49 -22.89 8.51
N PRO A 365 -3.42 -23.28 9.22
CA PRO A 365 -2.37 -22.36 9.65
C PRO A 365 -1.48 -21.86 8.51
N GLY A 366 -1.64 -22.41 7.30
CA GLY A 366 -0.71 -22.20 6.21
C GLY A 366 0.68 -22.74 6.51
N PRO A 367 1.63 -22.55 5.59
CA PRO A 367 3.00 -23.04 5.75
C PRO A 367 3.82 -22.03 6.57
N THR A 368 4.35 -22.46 7.71
CA THR A 368 5.27 -21.64 8.55
C THR A 368 6.72 -22.09 8.46
N ILE A 369 6.98 -23.27 7.89
CA ILE A 369 8.33 -23.85 7.75
C ILE A 369 8.70 -23.96 6.28
N SER A 370 9.90 -23.50 5.93
CA SER A 370 10.52 -23.74 4.62
C SER A 370 11.55 -24.87 4.69
N ASN A 371 11.56 -25.76 3.69
CA ASN A 371 12.54 -26.84 3.57
C ASN A 371 13.26 -26.88 2.20
N ASN A 372 13.24 -25.78 1.42
CA ASN A 372 13.87 -25.63 0.10
C ASN A 372 13.42 -26.63 -1.00
N GLN A 373 12.48 -27.55 -0.73
CA GLN A 373 12.02 -28.58 -1.69
C GLN A 373 10.49 -28.81 -1.71
N GLU A 374 9.75 -28.35 -0.71
CA GLU A 374 8.30 -28.59 -0.55
C GLU A 374 7.57 -27.36 0.01
N TYR A 375 7.83 -26.17 -0.53
CA TYR A 375 7.13 -24.96 -0.06
C TYR A 375 5.77 -24.76 -0.74
N ALA A 376 4.72 -24.57 0.06
CA ALA A 376 3.36 -24.12 -0.31
C ALA A 376 2.80 -24.69 -1.63
N HIS A 377 3.01 -25.98 -1.90
CA HIS A 377 2.52 -26.60 -3.16
C HIS A 377 1.05 -27.00 -3.10
N SER A 378 0.43 -27.07 -1.91
CA SER A 378 -0.99 -27.37 -1.84
C SER A 378 -1.81 -26.11 -2.04
N ASP A 379 -2.91 -26.22 -2.79
CA ASP A 379 -3.86 -25.09 -2.92
C ASP A 379 -4.33 -24.63 -1.54
N ALA A 380 -4.49 -25.52 -0.55
CA ALA A 380 -4.89 -25.17 0.81
C ALA A 380 -3.88 -24.27 1.54
N ASP A 381 -2.58 -24.50 1.34
CA ASP A 381 -1.53 -23.65 1.93
C ASP A 381 -1.56 -22.25 1.32
N LEU A 382 -1.69 -22.17 -0.01
CA LEU A 382 -1.79 -20.90 -0.73
C LEU A 382 -3.06 -20.14 -0.35
N GLU A 383 -4.19 -20.85 -0.24
CA GLU A 383 -5.47 -20.30 0.19
C GLU A 383 -5.41 -19.76 1.62
N ALA A 384 -4.68 -20.42 2.53
CA ALA A 384 -4.48 -19.92 3.89
C ALA A 384 -3.73 -18.59 3.88
N ILE A 385 -2.60 -18.49 3.18
CA ILE A 385 -1.85 -17.23 3.03
C ILE A 385 -2.79 -16.15 2.47
N ARG A 386 -3.50 -16.46 1.37
CA ARG A 386 -4.44 -15.53 0.72
C ARG A 386 -5.51 -15.03 1.68
N ASP A 387 -6.16 -15.92 2.41
CA ASP A 387 -7.34 -15.62 3.25
C ASP A 387 -7.01 -14.77 4.50
N ILE A 388 -5.72 -14.59 4.75
CA ILE A 388 -5.18 -13.78 5.84
C ILE A 388 -4.59 -12.49 5.28
N THR A 389 -3.70 -12.58 4.29
CA THR A 389 -2.94 -11.41 3.81
C THR A 389 -3.76 -10.52 2.87
N ILE A 390 -4.59 -11.08 1.98
CA ILE A 390 -5.33 -10.28 0.98
C ILE A 390 -6.43 -9.42 1.60
N PRO A 391 -7.29 -9.92 2.51
CA PRO A 391 -8.23 -9.06 3.19
C PRO A 391 -7.54 -7.95 3.99
N TYR A 392 -6.45 -8.29 4.68
CA TYR A 392 -5.73 -7.31 5.48
C TYR A 392 -5.11 -6.22 4.60
N VAL A 393 -4.51 -6.58 3.46
CA VAL A 393 -3.89 -5.59 2.57
C VAL A 393 -4.91 -4.69 1.88
N ILE A 394 -6.11 -5.19 1.57
CA ILE A 394 -7.22 -4.35 1.11
C ILE A 394 -7.61 -3.34 2.19
N ARG A 395 -7.72 -3.77 3.46
CA ARG A 395 -8.04 -2.89 4.60
C ARG A 395 -6.92 -1.89 4.91
N ALA A 396 -5.66 -2.30 4.80
CA ALA A 396 -4.49 -1.46 5.02
C ALA A 396 -4.34 -0.42 3.92
N THR A 397 -4.53 -0.80 2.65
CA THR A 397 -4.57 0.15 1.52
C THR A 397 -5.76 1.11 1.65
N ALA A 398 -6.92 0.67 2.13
CA ALA A 398 -8.03 1.57 2.43
C ALA A 398 -7.65 2.58 3.55
N GLY A 399 -6.88 2.13 4.54
CA GLY A 399 -6.26 3.00 5.55
C GLY A 399 -5.29 4.02 4.96
N LEU A 400 -4.47 3.63 3.98
CA LEU A 400 -3.58 4.54 3.24
C LEU A 400 -4.38 5.61 2.49
N LEU A 401 -5.44 5.21 1.79
CA LEU A 401 -6.33 6.13 1.09
C LEU A 401 -7.03 7.09 2.07
N TYR A 402 -7.48 6.58 3.22
CA TYR A 402 -8.05 7.39 4.29
C TYR A 402 -7.04 8.41 4.84
N TRP A 403 -5.80 8.00 5.11
CA TRP A 403 -4.73 8.91 5.54
C TRP A 403 -4.55 10.04 4.54
N PHE A 404 -4.40 9.71 3.25
CA PHE A 404 -4.18 10.73 2.23
C PHE A 404 -5.38 11.69 2.12
N ALA A 405 -6.61 11.17 2.08
CA ALA A 405 -7.80 11.99 2.03
C ALA A 405 -7.94 12.90 3.25
N ASN A 406 -7.59 12.41 4.43
CA ASN A 406 -7.62 13.20 5.66
C ASN A 406 -6.54 14.30 5.65
N GLU A 407 -5.29 13.98 5.32
CA GLU A 407 -4.18 14.94 5.28
C GLU A 407 -4.37 16.04 4.22
N THR A 408 -5.21 15.80 3.22
CA THR A 408 -5.51 16.71 2.11
C THR A 408 -6.91 17.33 2.17
N ASN A 409 -7.65 17.09 3.25
CA ASN A 409 -9.03 17.61 3.45
C ASN A 409 -10.03 17.21 2.35
N GLN A 410 -9.89 16.00 1.78
CA GLN A 410 -10.83 15.44 0.79
C GLN A 410 -12.04 14.75 1.44
N LEU A 411 -11.99 14.50 2.75
CA LEU A 411 -13.11 13.92 3.49
C LEU A 411 -14.22 14.96 3.66
N GLN A 412 -15.48 14.54 3.51
CA GLN A 412 -16.61 15.41 3.82
C GLN A 412 -16.63 15.62 5.33
N LEU A 413 -16.27 16.82 5.78
CA LEU A 413 -16.70 17.29 7.09
C LEU A 413 -18.22 17.41 7.00
N SER A 414 -18.96 16.66 7.81
CA SER A 414 -20.38 16.94 7.97
C SER A 414 -20.50 18.41 8.35
N ASN A 415 -21.13 19.24 7.51
CA ASN A 415 -21.45 20.63 7.80
C ASN A 415 -22.50 20.79 8.92
N ASP A 416 -22.69 19.77 9.75
CA ASP A 416 -23.28 19.96 11.05
C ASP A 416 -22.25 20.75 11.85
N GLU A 417 -22.46 22.06 11.95
CA GLU A 417 -21.70 22.94 12.83
C GLU A 417 -21.44 22.19 14.13
N CYS A 418 -20.16 21.99 14.48
CA CYS A 418 -19.79 21.47 15.78
C CYS A 418 -20.28 22.47 16.83
N GLU A 419 -21.53 22.32 17.28
CA GLU A 419 -21.98 22.97 18.51
C GLU A 419 -21.04 22.48 19.61
N GLU A 420 -20.52 23.44 20.40
CA GLU A 420 -19.58 23.19 21.50
C GLU A 420 -20.16 22.26 22.60
N ASP A 421 -21.44 21.95 22.49
CA ASP A 421 -22.14 20.80 23.06
C ASP A 421 -22.80 20.04 21.89
N LEU A 422 -22.46 18.78 21.60
CA LEU A 422 -23.26 17.97 20.68
C LEU A 422 -24.63 17.68 21.33
N VAL A 423 -25.57 18.61 21.22
CA VAL A 423 -26.98 18.36 21.52
C VAL A 423 -27.58 17.72 20.29
N VAL A 424 -27.61 16.40 20.24
CA VAL A 424 -28.33 15.67 19.19
C VAL A 424 -29.83 15.92 19.38
N VAL A 425 -30.36 16.97 18.73
CA VAL A 425 -31.80 17.27 18.69
C VAL A 425 -32.37 16.75 17.36
N PRO A 426 -33.17 15.68 17.37
CA PRO A 426 -33.83 15.22 16.15
C PRO A 426 -34.81 16.27 15.63
N ARG A 427 -34.93 16.39 14.30
CA ARG A 427 -36.20 16.89 13.73
C ARG A 427 -37.28 15.86 14.10
N ASN A 428 -38.13 16.21 15.07
CA ASN A 428 -39.39 15.55 15.46
C ASN A 428 -39.38 14.52 16.61
N CYS A 429 -38.34 14.45 17.45
CA CYS A 429 -38.40 13.74 18.75
C CYS A 429 -38.92 12.27 18.71
N GLU A 430 -38.73 11.52 17.63
CA GLU A 430 -39.00 10.07 17.63
C GLU A 430 -37.86 9.31 18.34
N PRO A 431 -38.12 8.15 18.98
CA PRO A 431 -37.10 7.35 19.65
C PRO A 431 -35.97 7.00 18.68
N TRP A 432 -34.76 7.49 18.95
CA TRP A 432 -33.58 7.12 18.18
C TRP A 432 -33.05 5.77 18.65
N SER A 433 -33.09 4.78 17.76
CA SER A 433 -32.29 3.56 17.86
C SER A 433 -31.19 3.62 16.81
N LEU A 434 -29.92 3.59 17.23
CA LEU A 434 -28.82 3.40 16.29
C LEU A 434 -28.84 1.95 15.79
N GLY A 435 -29.40 1.74 14.60
CA GLY A 435 -29.52 0.42 13.96
C GLY A 435 -28.52 0.17 12.83
N GLY A 436 -27.51 1.02 12.71
CA GLY A 436 -26.44 0.96 11.69
C GLY A 436 -25.17 0.31 12.23
N ARG A 437 -24.25 -0.10 11.34
CA ARG A 437 -23.09 -0.94 11.74
C ARG A 437 -21.97 -0.15 12.42
N ASN A 438 -21.62 1.04 11.93
CA ASN A 438 -20.49 1.84 12.42
C ASN A 438 -20.91 3.30 12.63
N TYR A 439 -20.48 3.91 13.74
CA TYR A 439 -20.66 5.33 14.03
C TYR A 439 -19.40 5.87 14.72
N ILE A 440 -18.86 7.00 14.25
CA ILE A 440 -17.71 7.66 14.89
C ILE A 440 -18.10 9.11 15.23
N TRP A 441 -17.99 9.46 16.50
CA TRP A 441 -18.10 10.84 16.98
C TRP A 441 -16.75 11.28 17.55
N GLN A 442 -16.26 12.44 17.11
CA GLN A 442 -15.00 13.01 17.58
C GLN A 442 -15.13 14.50 17.86
N THR A 443 -14.70 14.94 19.03
CA THR A 443 -14.57 16.36 19.40
C THR A 443 -13.25 16.61 20.13
N GLU A 444 -12.68 17.80 19.96
CA GLU A 444 -11.44 18.22 20.62
C GLU A 444 -11.64 18.60 22.10
N LYS A 445 -12.89 18.81 22.54
CA LYS A 445 -13.23 19.23 23.90
C LYS A 445 -14.05 18.16 24.62
N ASN A 446 -14.87 18.56 25.57
CA ASN A 446 -15.86 17.72 26.24
C ASN A 446 -16.95 17.26 25.27
N LEU A 447 -17.41 16.03 25.44
CA LEU A 447 -18.57 15.49 24.76
C LEU A 447 -19.63 15.09 25.79
N THR A 448 -20.80 15.71 25.72
CA THR A 448 -21.95 15.31 26.54
C THR A 448 -23.03 14.71 25.64
N ILE A 449 -23.44 13.47 25.93
CA ILE A 449 -24.50 12.79 25.18
C ILE A 449 -25.77 12.79 26.04
N LYS A 450 -26.86 13.37 25.50
CA LYS A 450 -28.15 13.52 26.17
C LYS A 450 -29.29 12.94 25.34
N GLY A 451 -30.27 12.32 26.00
CA GLY A 451 -31.56 11.97 25.39
C GLY A 451 -32.41 13.22 25.15
N CYS A 452 -33.16 13.25 24.04
CA CYS A 452 -33.95 14.42 23.65
C CYS A 452 -35.31 14.50 24.35
N VAL A 453 -35.86 15.72 24.51
CA VAL A 453 -37.15 16.00 25.19
C VAL A 453 -38.21 16.41 24.17
N ASN A 454 -39.45 15.95 24.38
CA ASN A 454 -40.62 16.31 23.59
C ASN A 454 -40.98 17.80 23.82
N LEU A 455 -41.04 18.61 22.74
CA LEU A 455 -41.30 20.06 22.79
C LEU A 455 -42.78 20.38 23.04
N LEU A 456 -43.26 20.27 24.29
CA LEU A 456 -44.54 20.88 24.69
C LEU A 456 -44.54 21.58 26.07
N SER A 457 -43.45 21.58 26.83
CA SER A 457 -43.34 22.36 28.08
C SER A 457 -41.87 22.69 28.42
N PRO A 458 -41.46 23.96 28.46
CA PRO A 458 -40.04 24.35 28.67
C PRO A 458 -39.42 23.98 30.03
N ASN A 459 -40.19 23.46 31.00
CA ASN A 459 -39.75 23.38 32.40
C ASN A 459 -39.96 22.02 33.09
N THR A 460 -40.16 20.94 32.33
CA THR A 460 -40.34 19.58 32.89
C THR A 460 -39.47 18.59 32.12
N TYR A 461 -38.46 18.03 32.81
CA TYR A 461 -37.59 16.98 32.30
C TYR A 461 -38.22 15.62 32.60
N GLU A 462 -38.71 14.91 31.57
CA GLU A 462 -38.96 13.47 31.65
C GLU A 462 -37.93 12.75 30.78
N THR A 463 -37.39 11.65 31.30
CA THR A 463 -36.32 10.86 30.68
C THR A 463 -36.82 10.15 29.42
N ILE A 464 -36.09 10.27 28.30
CA ILE A 464 -36.24 9.38 27.14
C ILE A 464 -34.89 8.70 26.87
N ASP A 465 -34.95 7.40 26.58
CA ASP A 465 -33.79 6.56 26.37
C ASP A 465 -33.19 6.74 24.95
N PHE A 466 -31.92 7.15 24.86
CA PHE A 466 -31.05 6.93 23.72
C PHE A 466 -30.56 5.48 23.73
N THR A 467 -30.90 4.69 22.71
CA THR A 467 -30.58 3.25 22.69
C THR A 467 -29.62 2.88 21.56
N ILE A 468 -28.45 2.34 21.91
CA ILE A 468 -27.57 1.63 20.99
C ILE A 468 -28.12 0.22 20.84
N ASN A 469 -28.50 -0.15 19.62
CA ASN A 469 -29.09 -1.47 19.35
C ASN A 469 -28.01 -2.57 19.34
N GLY A 470 -28.36 -3.80 19.67
CA GLY A 470 -27.44 -4.94 19.74
C GLY A 470 -26.84 -5.35 18.39
N ASN A 471 -27.35 -4.80 17.28
CA ASN A 471 -26.78 -4.96 15.94
C ASN A 471 -25.78 -3.85 15.55
N ALA A 472 -25.58 -2.84 16.39
CA ALA A 472 -24.55 -1.82 16.19
C ALA A 472 -23.18 -2.40 16.57
N LYS A 473 -22.33 -2.61 15.56
CA LYS A 473 -21.08 -3.37 15.72
C LYS A 473 -19.84 -2.51 15.94
N ASN A 474 -19.90 -1.18 15.74
CA ASN A 474 -18.79 -0.28 16.04
C ASN A 474 -19.28 1.14 16.36
N VAL A 475 -19.73 1.40 17.58
CA VAL A 475 -19.95 2.78 18.04
C VAL A 475 -18.67 3.29 18.69
N LYS A 476 -17.99 4.26 18.08
CA LYS A 476 -16.79 4.93 18.60
C LYS A 476 -17.11 6.37 19.01
N ILE A 477 -16.78 6.71 20.26
CA ILE A 477 -16.99 8.04 20.83
C ILE A 477 -15.63 8.55 21.33
N ILE A 478 -15.17 9.69 20.83
CA ILE A 478 -13.86 10.28 21.14
C ILE A 478 -14.04 11.73 21.60
N ALA A 479 -13.46 12.08 22.74
CA ALA A 479 -13.43 13.46 23.25
C ALA A 479 -12.05 13.82 23.81
N GLY A 480 -11.67 15.09 23.76
CA GLY A 480 -10.34 15.56 24.19
C GLY A 480 -10.14 15.66 25.70
N GLU A 481 -11.22 15.90 26.46
CA GLU A 481 -11.13 16.17 27.91
C GLU A 481 -12.05 15.27 28.73
N GLU A 482 -13.36 15.35 28.52
CA GLU A 482 -14.36 14.59 29.27
C GLU A 482 -15.40 13.97 28.33
N ILE A 483 -15.77 12.72 28.59
CA ILE A 483 -16.98 12.12 28.02
C ILE A 483 -17.98 11.96 29.15
N LYS A 484 -19.11 12.67 29.04
CA LYS A 484 -20.21 12.60 29.99
C LYS A 484 -21.42 11.93 29.36
N LEU A 485 -21.75 10.75 29.87
CA LEU A 485 -23.00 10.06 29.55
C LEU A 485 -24.05 10.45 30.60
N GLU A 486 -25.10 11.15 30.18
CA GLU A 486 -26.19 11.53 31.08
C GLU A 486 -27.33 10.50 31.06
N HIS A 487 -28.26 10.61 32.02
CA HIS A 487 -29.38 9.70 32.19
C HIS A 487 -30.20 9.57 30.89
N GLY A 488 -30.48 8.33 30.47
CA GLY A 488 -31.14 7.98 29.21
C GLY A 488 -30.23 7.27 28.21
N PHE A 489 -28.90 7.21 28.41
CA PHE A 489 -28.03 6.40 27.56
C PHE A 489 -28.14 4.90 27.90
N ASN A 490 -28.52 4.08 26.92
CA ASN A 490 -28.62 2.62 27.04
C ASN A 490 -27.93 1.93 25.86
N ALA A 491 -27.18 0.86 26.14
CA ALA A 491 -26.67 -0.06 25.12
C ALA A 491 -27.29 -1.45 25.33
N LEU A 492 -27.88 -2.02 24.27
CA LEU A 492 -28.48 -3.35 24.34
C LEU A 492 -27.39 -4.43 24.35
N GLU A 493 -27.75 -5.60 24.87
CA GLU A 493 -26.88 -6.78 24.83
C GLU A 493 -26.45 -7.08 23.38
N GLY A 494 -25.14 -7.20 23.16
CA GLY A 494 -24.53 -7.42 21.83
C GLY A 494 -23.97 -6.18 21.13
N SER A 495 -24.20 -4.97 21.64
CA SER A 495 -23.58 -3.74 21.10
C SER A 495 -22.07 -3.70 21.38
N ASP A 496 -21.26 -3.32 20.39
CA ASP A 496 -19.84 -2.98 20.59
C ASP A 496 -19.68 -1.44 20.63
N VAL A 497 -19.44 -0.93 21.83
CA VAL A 497 -19.35 0.51 22.15
C VAL A 497 -17.98 0.80 22.73
N LYS A 498 -17.22 1.65 22.04
CA LYS A 498 -15.87 2.06 22.43
C LYS A 498 -15.85 3.56 22.71
N ILE A 499 -15.45 3.92 23.92
CA ILE A 499 -15.44 5.30 24.43
C ILE A 499 -14.00 5.66 24.80
N TYR A 500 -13.51 6.77 24.25
CA TYR A 500 -12.13 7.21 24.43
C TYR A 500 -12.10 8.67 24.86
N ILE A 501 -11.58 8.94 26.05
CA ILE A 501 -11.02 10.26 26.35
C ILE A 501 -9.62 10.24 25.75
N SER A 502 -9.39 10.98 24.68
CA SER A 502 -8.05 11.06 24.11
C SER A 502 -7.17 11.78 25.13
N GLU A 503 -6.23 11.07 25.76
CA GLU A 503 -5.12 11.75 26.40
C GLU A 503 -4.31 12.43 25.29
N CYS A 504 -4.59 13.70 24.99
CA CYS A 504 -3.66 14.56 24.27
C CYS A 504 -2.44 14.87 25.18
N ASN A 505 -1.73 13.82 25.61
CA ASN A 505 -0.44 13.97 26.27
C ASN A 505 0.75 13.72 25.34
N ASN A 506 0.53 13.51 24.03
CA ASN A 506 1.59 13.65 23.01
C ASN A 506 1.10 14.08 21.62
N CYS A 507 -0.08 14.70 21.51
CA CYS A 507 -0.46 15.49 20.33
C CYS A 507 0.01 16.94 20.48
N ASN A 508 1.31 17.14 20.74
CA ASN A 508 1.93 18.41 20.38
C ASN A 508 2.11 18.41 18.86
N ALA A 509 1.02 18.68 18.15
CA ALA A 509 1.16 19.44 16.92
C ALA A 509 1.83 20.75 17.34
N ASN A 510 3.13 20.86 17.10
CA ASN A 510 3.78 22.16 17.08
C ASN A 510 3.07 22.97 15.99
N ILE A 511 2.07 23.76 16.41
CA ILE A 511 1.73 24.99 15.71
C ILE A 511 2.94 25.89 15.92
N GLY A 512 3.94 25.69 15.06
CA GLY A 512 5.10 26.55 14.98
C GLY A 512 4.65 27.91 14.51
N ASN A 513 4.40 28.81 15.45
CA ASN A 513 4.60 30.22 15.20
C ASN A 513 6.12 30.45 15.10
N ASN A 514 6.62 30.45 13.86
CA ASN A 514 7.71 31.31 13.36
C ASN A 514 7.80 31.21 11.84
#